data_AF-A0A7R9UY27-F1
#
_entry.id   AF-A0A7R9UY27-F1
#
_cell.length_a   1.000
_cell.length_b   1.000
_cell.length_c   1.000
_cell.angle_alpha   90.00
_cell.angle_beta   90.00
_cell.angle_gamma   90.00
#
_symmetry.space_group_name_H-M   'P 1'
#
loop_
_entity.id
_entity.type
_entity.pdbx_description
1 polymer ?
#
loop_
_entity_poly.entity_id
_entity_poly.type
_entity_poly.pdbx_seq_one_letter_code
_entity_poly.pdbx_strand_id
1 'polypeptide(L)'
;EHAIDWLTAARPERFAAVALAASAVIACRCRQEQKAQLVRLVRTHSKEARVLAIGDGANDVAMIRAAHVGVGIAGKEGMQAVQNSDFAIGQFRFLRRLLFVHGRHNYRRLSLLV
;
A
#
# COMPACT_ATOMS: atom_id res chain seq x y z
N GLU A 1 -7.05 -19.64 7.05
CA GLU A 1 -5.86 -19.01 6.40
C GLU A 1 -5.88 -19.01 4.87
N HIS A 2 -6.55 -19.95 4.18
CA HIS A 2 -6.58 -20.01 2.72
C HIS A 2 -7.60 -19.11 2.00
N ALA A 3 -8.43 -18.38 2.75
CA ALA A 3 -9.53 -17.61 2.15
C ALA A 3 -9.03 -16.50 1.21
N ILE A 4 -7.96 -15.79 1.58
CA ILE A 4 -7.39 -14.72 0.73
C ILE A 4 -6.82 -15.32 -0.56
N ASP A 5 -6.04 -16.40 -0.43
CA ASP A 5 -5.46 -17.10 -1.59
C ASP A 5 -6.57 -17.60 -2.52
N TRP A 6 -7.62 -18.20 -1.96
CA TRP A 6 -8.75 -18.71 -2.73
C TRP A 6 -9.54 -17.59 -3.41
N LEU A 7 -9.86 -16.50 -2.70
CA LEU A 7 -10.60 -15.36 -3.25
C LEU A 7 -9.80 -14.66 -4.37
N THR A 8 -8.50 -14.50 -4.18
CA THR A 8 -7.61 -13.85 -5.16
C THR A 8 -7.30 -14.75 -6.36
N ALA A 9 -7.31 -16.08 -6.21
CA ALA A 9 -7.08 -17.02 -7.32
C ALA A 9 -8.36 -17.41 -8.07
N ALA A 10 -9.43 -17.76 -7.36
CA ALA A 10 -10.62 -18.36 -7.96
C ALA A 10 -11.56 -17.31 -8.59
N ARG A 11 -11.74 -16.15 -7.95
CA ARG A 11 -12.64 -15.08 -8.41
C ARG A 11 -12.10 -13.67 -8.11
N PRO A 12 -10.91 -13.31 -8.63
CA PRO A 12 -10.28 -12.02 -8.35
C PRO A 12 -11.15 -10.83 -8.71
N GLU A 13 -11.85 -10.87 -9.85
CA GLU A 13 -12.67 -9.76 -10.34
C GLU A 13 -13.84 -9.44 -9.40
N ARG A 14 -14.56 -10.46 -8.93
CA ARG A 14 -15.68 -10.27 -7.99
C ARG A 14 -15.19 -9.78 -6.64
N PHE A 15 -14.09 -10.35 -6.15
CA PHE A 15 -13.52 -9.92 -4.88
C PHE A 15 -13.04 -8.47 -4.97
N ALA A 16 -12.37 -8.08 -6.05
CA ALA A 16 -11.96 -6.71 -6.30
C ALA A 16 -13.16 -5.76 -6.42
N ALA A 17 -14.22 -6.15 -7.14
CA ALA A 17 -15.41 -5.32 -7.28
C ALA A 17 -16.06 -4.99 -5.92
N VAL A 18 -16.21 -5.99 -5.04
CA VAL A 18 -16.75 -5.77 -3.70
C VAL A 18 -15.78 -4.95 -2.84
N ALA A 19 -14.49 -5.27 -2.88
CA ALA A 19 -13.48 -4.56 -2.09
C ALA A 19 -13.35 -3.08 -2.50
N LEU A 20 -13.46 -2.77 -3.80
CA LEU A 20 -13.38 -1.41 -4.33
C LEU A 20 -14.68 -0.62 -4.15
N ALA A 21 -15.83 -1.30 -4.00
CA ALA A 21 -17.10 -0.66 -3.69
C ALA A 21 -17.25 -0.31 -2.19
N ALA A 22 -16.47 -0.94 -1.32
CA ALA A 22 -16.52 -0.73 0.12
C ALA A 22 -15.74 0.52 0.55
N SER A 23 -16.27 1.28 1.52
CA SER A 23 -15.57 2.43 2.11
C SER A 23 -14.31 2.02 2.90
N ALA A 24 -14.31 0.81 3.45
CA ALA A 24 -13.17 0.26 4.18
C ALA A 24 -13.19 -1.27 4.11
N VAL A 25 -12.00 -1.86 4.02
CA VAL A 25 -11.79 -3.32 4.03
C VAL A 25 -10.74 -3.65 5.07
N ILE A 26 -11.03 -4.63 5.92
CA ILE A 26 -10.11 -5.12 6.96
C ILE A 26 -9.72 -6.56 6.62
N ALA A 27 -8.42 -6.79 6.46
CA ALA A 27 -7.85 -8.11 6.25
C ALA A 27 -7.07 -8.54 7.51
N CYS A 28 -7.48 -9.65 8.12
CA CYS A 28 -6.93 -10.15 9.38
C CYS A 28 -6.11 -11.43 9.15
N ARG A 29 -5.12 -11.69 10.02
CA ARG A 29 -4.30 -12.92 9.99
C ARG A 29 -3.66 -13.18 8.61
N CYS A 30 -3.22 -12.11 7.94
CA CYS A 30 -2.58 -12.20 6.62
C CYS A 30 -1.12 -12.60 6.74
N ARG A 31 -0.68 -13.53 5.89
CA ARG A 31 0.74 -13.81 5.65
C ARG A 31 1.39 -12.66 4.87
N GLN A 32 2.72 -12.59 4.90
CA GLN A 32 3.50 -11.55 4.20
C GLN A 32 3.17 -11.51 2.70
N GLU A 33 3.05 -12.67 2.05
CA GLU A 33 2.72 -12.78 0.63
C GLU A 33 1.29 -12.32 0.35
N GLN A 34 0.35 -12.63 1.25
CA GLN A 34 -1.07 -12.27 1.13
C GLN A 34 -1.28 -10.76 1.17
N LYS A 35 -0.52 -10.04 2.01
CA LYS A 35 -0.54 -8.57 2.03
C LYS A 35 -0.16 -8.00 0.65
N ALA A 36 0.87 -8.54 0.03
CA ALA A 36 1.31 -8.11 -1.31
C ALA A 36 0.31 -8.48 -2.41
N GLN A 37 -0.33 -9.66 -2.32
CA GLN A 37 -1.38 -10.08 -3.25
C GLN A 37 -2.57 -9.13 -3.23
N LEU A 38 -3.03 -8.69 -2.06
CA LEU A 38 -4.12 -7.73 -1.93
C LEU A 38 -3.78 -6.39 -2.61
N VAL A 39 -2.55 -5.88 -2.41
CA VAL A 39 -2.10 -4.65 -3.07
C VAL A 39 -2.06 -4.81 -4.59
N ARG A 40 -1.56 -5.95 -5.09
CA ARG A 40 -1.56 -6.26 -6.54
C ARG A 40 -2.97 -6.36 -7.11
N LEU A 41 -3.90 -6.98 -6.37
CA LEU A 41 -5.30 -7.08 -6.78
C LEU A 41 -5.90 -5.68 -7.01
N VAL A 42 -5.74 -4.77 -6.05
CA VAL A 42 -6.22 -3.38 -6.16
C VAL A 42 -5.55 -2.66 -7.33
N ARG A 43 -4.23 -2.81 -7.48
CA ARG A 43 -3.46 -2.17 -8.55
C ARG A 43 -3.87 -2.63 -9.95
N THR A 44 -4.18 -3.91 -10.11
CA THR A 44 -4.64 -4.47 -11.39
C THR A 44 -6.05 -4.00 -11.76
N HIS A 45 -6.95 -3.92 -10.77
CA HIS A 45 -8.36 -3.62 -11.01
C HIS A 45 -8.71 -2.12 -10.89
N SER A 46 -7.79 -1.28 -10.41
CA SER A 46 -7.96 0.17 -10.31
C SER A 46 -6.78 0.89 -10.96
N LYS A 47 -6.77 0.93 -12.30
CA LYS A 47 -5.64 1.45 -13.09
C LYS A 47 -5.42 2.97 -12.94
N GLU A 48 -6.49 3.72 -12.66
CA GLU A 48 -6.43 5.17 -12.47
C GLU A 48 -5.99 5.54 -11.05
N ALA A 49 -6.22 4.66 -10.07
CA ALA A 49 -5.87 4.92 -8.69
C ALA A 49 -4.37 4.73 -8.43
N ARG A 50 -3.82 5.57 -7.56
CA ARG A 50 -2.48 5.39 -7.01
C ARG A 50 -2.59 4.70 -5.66
N VAL A 51 -1.86 3.62 -5.53
CA VAL A 51 -1.89 2.73 -4.35
C VAL A 51 -0.66 3.03 -3.51
N LEU A 52 -0.89 3.39 -2.25
CA LEU A 52 0.12 3.65 -1.25
C LEU A 52 0.13 2.49 -0.25
N ALA A 53 1.30 1.93 0.03
CA ALA A 53 1.47 0.94 1.10
C ALA A 53 2.38 1.50 2.19
N ILE A 54 2.05 1.17 3.44
CA ILE A 54 2.75 1.66 4.62
C ILE A 54 3.06 0.46 5.52
N GLY A 55 4.26 0.40 6.08
CA GLY A 55 4.63 -0.62 7.05
C GLY A 55 5.85 -0.22 7.86
N ASP A 56 6.08 -0.93 8.96
CA ASP A 56 7.16 -0.69 9.92
C ASP A 56 8.11 -1.89 10.07
N GLY A 57 7.65 -3.09 9.71
CA GLY A 57 8.42 -4.33 9.86
C GLY A 57 8.80 -5.04 8.56
N ALA A 58 9.62 -6.08 8.69
CA ALA A 58 10.03 -6.93 7.57
C ALA A 58 8.85 -7.62 6.84
N ASN A 59 7.78 -7.90 7.58
CA ASN A 59 6.55 -8.52 7.08
C ASN A 59 5.79 -7.66 6.06
N ASP A 60 6.07 -6.35 6.02
CA ASP A 60 5.38 -5.42 5.12
C ASP A 60 6.21 -5.11 3.87
N VAL A 61 7.47 -5.53 3.79
CA VAL A 61 8.38 -5.23 2.68
C VAL A 61 7.79 -5.67 1.33
N ALA A 62 7.16 -6.85 1.29
CA ALA A 62 6.55 -7.36 0.06
C ALA A 62 5.34 -6.51 -0.39
N MET A 63 4.56 -6.02 0.57
CA MET A 63 3.41 -5.14 0.34
C MET A 63 3.86 -3.74 -0.12
N ILE A 64 4.86 -3.17 0.56
CA ILE A 64 5.48 -1.88 0.25
C ILE A 64 5.99 -1.85 -1.19
N ARG A 65 6.76 -2.86 -1.60
CA ARG A 65 7.30 -2.98 -2.96
C ARG A 65 6.24 -3.25 -4.04
N ALA A 66 5.08 -3.79 -3.66
CA ALA A 66 4.01 -4.08 -4.62
C ALA A 66 3.16 -2.84 -4.98
N ALA A 67 3.19 -1.81 -4.13
CA ALA A 67 2.43 -0.58 -4.29
C ALA A 67 3.07 0.37 -5.32
N HIS A 68 2.37 1.46 -5.64
CA HIS A 68 2.92 2.52 -6.49
C HIS A 68 3.86 3.45 -5.71
N VAL A 69 3.55 3.64 -4.43
CA VAL A 69 4.38 4.38 -3.48
C VAL A 69 4.45 3.57 -2.19
N GLY A 70 5.65 3.33 -1.71
CA GLY A 70 5.93 2.67 -0.45
C GLY A 70 6.40 3.66 0.62
N VAL A 71 5.83 3.57 1.82
CA VAL A 71 6.25 4.38 2.98
C VAL A 71 6.65 3.47 4.13
N GLY A 72 7.91 3.57 4.54
CA GLY A 72 8.43 2.87 5.71
C GLY A 72 8.32 3.75 6.95
N ILE A 73 7.80 3.20 8.04
CA ILE A 73 7.84 3.86 9.35
C ILE A 73 9.04 3.35 10.12
N ALA A 74 9.87 4.25 10.63
CA ALA A 74 10.98 3.89 11.50
C ALA A 74 10.42 3.39 12.84
N GLY A 75 10.40 2.06 13.00
CA GLY A 75 9.90 1.37 14.18
C GLY A 75 11.00 0.71 14.99
N LYS A 76 10.59 0.10 16.12
CA LYS A 76 11.48 -0.71 16.96
C LYS A 76 11.72 -2.11 16.41
N GLU A 77 10.89 -2.56 15.46
CA GLU A 77 10.92 -3.91 14.88
C GLU A 77 12.03 -4.11 13.84
N GLY A 78 12.71 -3.04 13.46
CA GLY A 78 13.84 -3.06 12.53
C GLY A 78 13.74 -1.99 11.46
N MET A 79 14.79 -1.91 10.63
CA MET A 79 14.89 -0.90 9.57
C MET A 79 14.49 -1.44 8.19
N GLN A 80 14.00 -2.68 8.09
CA GLN A 80 13.74 -3.32 6.79
C GLN A 80 12.63 -2.62 6.01
N ALA A 81 11.54 -2.20 6.66
CA ALA A 81 10.47 -1.47 5.97
C ALA A 81 10.98 -0.12 5.42
N VAL A 82 11.75 0.61 6.23
CA VAL A 82 12.36 1.89 5.86
C VAL A 82 13.32 1.74 4.68
N GLN A 83 14.24 0.78 4.74
CA GLN A 83 15.24 0.55 3.69
C GLN A 83 14.62 0.10 2.35
N ASN A 84 13.40 -0.42 2.36
CA ASN A 84 12.72 -0.95 1.18
C ASN A 84 11.52 -0.10 0.74
N SER A 85 11.45 1.14 1.22
CA SER A 85 10.38 2.11 0.92
C SER A 85 10.91 3.30 0.14
N ASP A 86 10.02 3.97 -0.61
CA ASP A 86 10.37 5.20 -1.34
C ASP A 86 10.53 6.39 -0.38
N PHE A 87 9.74 6.41 0.70
CA PHE A 87 9.80 7.43 1.75
C PHE A 87 9.89 6.80 3.13
N ALA A 88 10.78 7.33 3.96
CA ALA A 88 10.90 6.98 5.36
C ALA A 88 10.30 8.08 6.25
N ILE A 89 9.45 7.71 7.20
CA ILE A 89 8.90 8.63 8.20
C ILE A 89 9.09 8.08 9.62
N GLY A 90 9.26 8.97 10.60
CA GLY A 90 9.44 8.52 11.99
C GLY A 90 8.17 7.97 12.64
N GLN A 91 6.99 8.47 12.25
CA GLN A 91 5.71 8.14 12.90
C GLN A 91 4.56 8.31 11.90
N PHE A 92 3.50 7.52 12.05
CA PHE A 92 2.33 7.55 11.15
C PHE A 92 1.70 8.94 11.00
N ARG A 93 1.67 9.77 12.05
CA ARG A 93 1.12 11.15 11.99
C ARG A 93 1.78 12.04 10.94
N PHE A 94 3.03 11.77 10.57
CA PHE A 94 3.75 12.55 9.56
C PHE A 94 3.30 12.24 8.13
N LEU A 95 2.62 11.10 7.92
CA LEU A 95 2.03 10.74 6.64
C LEU A 95 1.08 11.83 6.12
N ARG A 96 0.27 12.42 7.02
CA ARG A 96 -0.67 13.48 6.66
C ARG A 96 0.04 14.67 6.01
N ARG A 97 1.17 15.09 6.57
CA ARG A 97 1.97 16.20 6.01
C ARG A 97 2.66 15.78 4.72
N LEU A 98 3.20 14.56 4.67
CA LEU A 98 3.82 14.00 3.47
C LEU A 98 2.85 14.02 2.28
N LEU A 99 1.62 13.54 2.46
CA LEU A 99 0.64 13.47 1.36
C LEU A 99 0.04 14.84 1.01
N PHE A 100 -0.51 15.55 1.99
CA PHE A 100 -1.36 16.71 1.69
C PHE A 100 -0.58 18.02 1.52
N VAL A 101 0.63 18.12 2.05
CA VAL A 101 1.51 19.27 1.82
C VAL A 101 2.51 18.95 0.72
N HIS A 102 3.40 17.97 0.97
CA HIS A 102 4.50 17.69 0.05
C HIS A 102 4.01 17.02 -1.24
N GLY A 103 3.14 16.01 -1.15
CA GLY A 103 2.56 15.33 -2.30
C GLY A 103 1.77 16.26 -3.21
N ARG A 104 0.87 17.08 -2.63
CA ARG A 104 0.10 18.09 -3.39
C ARG A 104 0.99 19.15 -4.04
N HIS A 105 1.98 19.68 -3.31
CA HIS A 105 2.91 20.65 -3.87
C HIS A 105 3.73 20.07 -5.03
N ASN A 106 4.23 18.84 -4.87
CA ASN A 106 5.00 18.18 -5.90
C ASN A 106 4.15 17.92 -7.15
N TYR A 107 2.94 17.37 -6.97
CA TYR A 107 2.02 17.13 -8.09
C TYR A 107 1.72 18.40 -8.90
N ARG A 108 1.40 19.51 -8.21
CA ARG A 108 1.11 20.81 -8.87
C ARG A 108 2.32 21.40 -9.59
N ARG A 109 3.52 21.25 -9.04
CA ARG A 109 4.74 21.78 -9.67
C ARG A 109 5.10 20.97 -10.91
N LEU A 110 5.01 19.65 -10.83
CA LEU A 110 5.30 18.77 -11.95
C LEU A 110 4.25 18.89 -13.07
N SER A 111 2.98 19.14 -12.74
CA SER A 111 1.93 19.34 -13.77
C SER A 111 2.07 20.64 -14.57
N LEU A 112 2.92 21.57 -14.15
CA LEU A 112 3.20 22.82 -14.88
C LEU A 112 4.49 22.75 -15.69
N LEU A 113 5.30 21.71 -15.47
CA LEU A 113 6.59 21.51 -16.14
C LEU A 113 6.46 20.62 -17.38
N VAL A 114 5.36 19.87 -17.49
CA VAL A 114 4.98 19.02 -18.63
C VAL A 114 3.89 19.73 -19.42
#